data_AF-A0A956R220-F1
#
_entry.id   AF-A0A956R220-F1
#
_cell.length_a   1.000
_cell.length_b   1.000
_cell.length_c   1.000
_cell.angle_alpha   90.00
_cell.angle_beta   90.00
_cell.angle_gamma   90.00
#
_symmetry.space_group_name_H-M   'P 1'
#
loop_
_entity.id
_entity.type
_entity.pdbx_description
1 polymer ?
#
loop_
_entity_poly.entity_id
_entity_poly.type
_entity_poly.pdbx_seq_one_letter_code
_entity_poly.pdbx_strand_id
1 'polypeptide(L)'
;LCHAGLRTCNAMGTGYGTCEGQVIPAQEICNSGADENCNGQVDENPDFDNDGWGVCDNDCCDQVSPECSTPNLVNPGAFEVAGNQVDDDCDGQIDNPLALCDAGLAANSGTPNDYAKAIDLCQFTTENPPLAQKKWGVINSWLRLASDAGAPSTLSRSIRPQFGNNITTKKGNNLAVFSSGTASYPGAPAPAYAAFQIGTNTGTSSTAPADWLASNGGSFPNAPGCTITNDTNAYNPVMYKVRVRVPTNANSFSTKMYFMSAEYPEYVCTSFNDFFVTLVKPHVANNPADDNIAIYTLNNNNYPVGVNLVKAASGLFSQCQNGTISQCGTPSPYNGC
;
A
#
# COMPACT_ATOMS: atom_id res chain seq x y z
N LEU A 1 -5.56 46.97 -9.00
CA LEU A 1 -5.61 46.89 -10.47
C LEU A 1 -6.92 47.44 -11.04
N CYS A 2 -8.02 47.20 -10.33
CA CYS A 2 -9.36 47.51 -10.80
C CYS A 2 -9.75 48.97 -10.69
N HIS A 3 -10.50 49.45 -11.67
CA HIS A 3 -11.06 50.79 -11.64
C HIS A 3 -12.28 50.90 -12.54
N ALA A 4 -13.14 51.85 -12.20
CA ALA A 4 -14.30 52.19 -13.01
C ALA A 4 -13.86 52.71 -14.39
N GLY A 5 -14.63 52.36 -15.42
CA GLY A 5 -14.50 52.93 -16.76
C GLY A 5 -15.46 54.09 -16.99
N LEU A 6 -15.41 54.67 -18.18
CA LEU A 6 -16.28 55.77 -18.61
C LEU A 6 -17.31 55.24 -19.61
N ARG A 7 -18.58 55.61 -19.43
CA ARG A 7 -19.66 55.28 -20.38
C ARG A 7 -20.16 56.53 -21.08
N THR A 8 -20.21 56.46 -22.41
CA THR A 8 -20.80 57.51 -23.24
C THR A 8 -22.25 57.17 -23.57
N CYS A 9 -23.16 58.15 -23.50
CA CYS A 9 -24.54 57.96 -23.97
C CYS A 9 -24.56 57.67 -25.48
N ASN A 10 -25.49 56.83 -25.92
CA ASN A 10 -25.78 56.67 -27.35
C ASN A 10 -26.33 57.99 -27.92
N ALA A 11 -26.28 58.14 -29.25
CA ALA A 11 -26.68 59.38 -29.93
C ALA A 11 -28.14 59.81 -29.64
N MET A 12 -29.01 58.88 -29.23
CA MET A 12 -30.41 59.14 -28.90
C MET A 12 -30.64 59.44 -27.41
N GLY A 13 -29.62 59.35 -26.55
CA GLY A 13 -29.74 59.52 -25.10
C GLY A 13 -30.56 58.43 -24.39
N THR A 14 -30.86 57.32 -25.06
CA THR A 14 -31.72 56.24 -24.55
C THR A 14 -30.95 55.10 -23.89
N GLY A 15 -29.62 55.13 -23.94
CA GLY A 15 -28.77 54.10 -23.35
C GLY A 15 -27.30 54.49 -23.35
N TYR A 16 -26.47 53.66 -22.73
CA TYR A 16 -25.03 53.84 -22.64
C TYR A 16 -24.29 52.86 -23.56
N GLY A 17 -23.12 53.25 -24.04
CA GLY A 17 -22.15 52.37 -24.69
C GLY A 17 -21.43 51.45 -23.69
N THR A 18 -20.45 50.70 -24.19
CA THR A 18 -19.51 49.94 -23.35
C THR A 18 -18.77 50.85 -22.38
N CYS A 19 -18.41 50.35 -21.20
CA CYS A 19 -17.51 51.08 -20.30
C CYS A 19 -16.09 51.05 -20.89
N GLU A 20 -15.60 52.19 -21.35
CA GLU A 20 -14.24 52.30 -21.85
C GLU A 20 -13.25 52.45 -20.69
N GLY A 21 -12.18 51.66 -20.74
CA GLY A 21 -11.14 51.67 -19.71
C GLY A 21 -11.57 51.12 -18.37
N GLN A 22 -12.64 50.32 -18.26
CA GLN A 22 -12.88 49.60 -17.01
C GLN A 22 -11.90 48.43 -16.87
N VAL A 23 -11.48 48.16 -15.63
CA VAL A 23 -10.85 46.89 -15.24
C VAL A 23 -11.79 46.24 -14.24
N ILE A 24 -12.45 45.16 -14.68
CA ILE A 24 -13.42 44.40 -13.90
C ILE A 24 -12.71 43.24 -13.17
N PRO A 25 -13.30 42.72 -12.06
CA PRO A 25 -12.83 41.51 -11.41
C PRO A 25 -12.56 40.37 -12.39
N ALA A 26 -11.38 39.75 -12.26
CA ALA A 26 -10.97 38.54 -12.94
C ALA A 26 -10.52 37.48 -11.90
N GLN A 27 -10.22 36.27 -12.36
CA GLN A 27 -9.62 35.24 -11.51
C GLN A 27 -8.20 35.67 -11.10
N GLU A 28 -7.80 35.37 -9.87
CA GLU A 28 -6.46 35.67 -9.36
C GLU A 28 -5.36 35.02 -10.20
N ILE A 29 -4.30 35.79 -10.46
CA ILE A 29 -3.09 35.28 -11.08
C ILE A 29 -2.06 35.12 -9.98
N CYS A 30 -1.74 33.87 -9.67
CA CYS A 30 -0.86 33.53 -8.55
C CYS A 30 0.53 34.17 -8.65
N ASN A 31 0.96 34.86 -7.59
CA ASN A 31 2.23 35.57 -7.46
C ASN A 31 2.42 36.72 -8.47
N SER A 32 1.33 37.31 -8.96
CA SER A 32 1.35 38.52 -9.79
C SER A 32 1.70 39.76 -8.96
N GLY A 33 1.46 39.73 -7.65
CA GLY A 33 1.57 40.89 -6.76
C GLY A 33 0.41 41.88 -6.96
N ALA A 34 -0.66 41.46 -7.63
CA ALA A 34 -1.83 42.26 -7.94
C ALA A 34 -3.11 41.62 -7.36
N ASP A 35 -4.17 42.43 -7.37
CA ASP A 35 -5.52 42.09 -6.93
C ASP A 35 -6.36 42.07 -8.21
N GLU A 36 -6.46 40.91 -8.84
CA GLU A 36 -7.17 40.72 -10.10
C GLU A 36 -8.68 40.69 -9.89
N ASN A 37 -9.14 40.14 -8.76
CA ASN A 37 -10.55 39.98 -8.43
C ASN A 37 -11.16 41.22 -7.74
N CYS A 38 -10.34 42.22 -7.42
CA CYS A 38 -10.69 43.50 -6.82
C CYS A 38 -11.27 43.41 -5.39
N ASN A 39 -10.97 42.36 -4.63
CA ASN A 39 -11.53 42.17 -3.29
C ASN A 39 -10.70 42.85 -2.18
N GLY A 40 -9.55 43.44 -2.53
CA GLY A 40 -8.65 44.13 -1.60
C GLY A 40 -7.55 43.26 -1.00
N GLN A 41 -7.41 42.01 -1.45
CA GLN A 41 -6.27 41.14 -1.17
C GLN A 41 -5.47 40.95 -2.45
N VAL A 42 -4.19 40.58 -2.32
CA VAL A 42 -3.32 40.28 -3.46
C VAL A 42 -2.91 38.82 -3.36
N ASP A 43 -2.81 38.15 -4.50
CA ASP A 43 -2.32 36.78 -4.61
C ASP A 43 -3.05 35.77 -3.70
N GLU A 44 -4.38 35.84 -3.63
CA GLU A 44 -5.15 34.89 -2.85
C GLU A 44 -5.04 33.48 -3.42
N ASN A 45 -5.03 32.52 -2.50
CA ASN A 45 -5.05 31.11 -2.81
C ASN A 45 -6.31 30.48 -2.19
N PRO A 46 -7.51 30.78 -2.73
CA PRO A 46 -8.73 30.12 -2.29
C PRO A 46 -8.61 28.62 -2.53
N ASP A 47 -9.10 27.86 -1.55
CA ASP A 47 -9.34 26.41 -1.57
C ASP A 47 -10.86 26.28 -1.48
N PHE A 48 -11.52 26.19 -2.64
CA PHE A 48 -12.96 26.25 -2.79
C PHE A 48 -13.65 24.94 -2.37
N ASP A 49 -12.97 23.80 -2.47
CA ASP A 49 -13.51 22.51 -2.08
C ASP A 49 -13.05 22.00 -0.70
N ASN A 50 -12.07 22.67 -0.09
CA ASN A 50 -11.47 22.40 1.22
C ASN A 50 -10.67 21.09 1.29
N ASP A 51 -10.05 20.67 0.19
CA ASP A 51 -9.20 19.48 0.16
C ASP A 51 -7.74 19.75 0.62
N GLY A 52 -7.40 21.02 0.81
CA GLY A 52 -6.11 21.49 1.30
C GLY A 52 -5.13 21.94 0.20
N TRP A 53 -5.56 21.97 -1.06
CA TRP A 53 -4.89 22.62 -2.17
C TRP A 53 -5.79 23.73 -2.71
N GLY A 54 -5.24 24.93 -2.86
CA GLY A 54 -5.96 26.01 -3.52
C GLY A 54 -5.58 26.15 -4.99
N VAL A 55 -6.28 27.04 -5.69
CA VAL A 55 -6.01 27.39 -7.10
C VAL A 55 -4.55 27.75 -7.40
N CYS A 56 -3.80 28.26 -6.42
CA CYS A 56 -2.38 28.61 -6.56
C CYS A 56 -1.40 27.51 -6.14
N ASP A 57 -1.90 26.40 -5.59
CA ASP A 57 -1.11 25.21 -5.23
C ASP A 57 -1.14 24.13 -6.31
N ASN A 58 -1.51 24.50 -7.54
CA ASN A 58 -1.70 23.60 -8.69
C ASN A 58 -2.88 22.62 -8.51
N ASP A 59 -3.94 23.07 -7.84
CA ASP A 59 -5.22 22.40 -7.93
C ASP A 59 -5.89 22.70 -9.28
N CYS A 60 -6.03 21.67 -10.10
CA CYS A 60 -6.66 21.72 -11.41
C CYS A 60 -8.18 21.58 -11.37
N CYS A 61 -8.77 21.32 -10.20
CA CYS A 61 -10.18 20.99 -10.03
C CYS A 61 -10.72 21.50 -8.68
N ASP A 62 -10.58 22.80 -8.39
CA ASP A 62 -10.97 23.33 -7.08
C ASP A 62 -12.49 23.62 -6.93
N GLN A 63 -13.25 23.65 -8.04
CA GLN A 63 -14.70 23.85 -7.99
C GLN A 63 -15.43 23.12 -9.11
N VAL A 64 -16.70 22.76 -8.85
CA VAL A 64 -17.51 22.04 -9.83
C VAL A 64 -17.66 22.81 -11.13
N SER A 65 -17.21 22.20 -12.23
CA SER A 65 -17.29 22.72 -13.61
C SER A 65 -17.52 21.56 -14.59
N PRO A 66 -17.79 21.82 -15.89
CA PRO A 66 -17.87 20.76 -16.89
C PRO A 66 -16.59 19.92 -17.01
N GLU A 67 -15.44 20.50 -16.68
CA GLU A 67 -14.12 19.87 -16.70
C GLU A 67 -13.69 19.33 -15.32
N CYS A 68 -14.43 19.65 -14.26
CA CYS A 68 -14.13 19.28 -12.88
C CYS A 68 -15.40 18.79 -12.16
N SER A 69 -15.63 17.47 -12.19
CA SER A 69 -16.87 16.88 -11.66
C SER A 69 -16.78 16.44 -10.18
N THR A 70 -15.58 16.20 -9.69
CA THR A 70 -15.31 15.73 -8.32
C THR A 70 -14.12 16.49 -7.72
N PRO A 71 -14.29 17.79 -7.39
CA PRO A 71 -13.22 18.63 -6.89
C PRO A 71 -12.36 17.96 -5.81
N ASN A 72 -13.04 17.50 -4.77
CA ASN A 72 -12.42 16.98 -3.55
C ASN A 72 -11.65 15.65 -3.69
N LEU A 73 -11.52 15.14 -4.91
CA LEU A 73 -10.76 13.93 -5.26
C LEU A 73 -9.58 14.23 -6.19
N VAL A 74 -9.40 15.48 -6.60
CA VAL A 74 -8.47 15.88 -7.65
C VAL A 74 -7.57 16.98 -7.10
N ASN A 75 -6.30 16.66 -6.90
CA ASN A 75 -5.27 17.60 -6.44
C ASN A 75 -3.88 16.97 -6.60
N PRO A 76 -2.78 17.73 -6.50
CA PRO A 76 -1.41 17.19 -6.57
C PRO A 76 -1.05 16.07 -5.57
N GLY A 77 -1.86 15.89 -4.52
CA GLY A 77 -1.73 14.82 -3.54
C GLY A 77 -2.45 13.52 -3.91
N ALA A 78 -3.31 13.54 -4.92
CA ALA A 78 -4.17 12.44 -5.33
C ALA A 78 -3.42 11.39 -6.15
N PHE A 79 -4.04 10.22 -6.30
CA PHE A 79 -3.56 9.14 -7.13
C PHE A 79 -4.32 9.13 -8.45
N GLU A 80 -3.60 9.02 -9.57
CA GLU A 80 -4.20 8.91 -10.90
C GLU A 80 -5.00 7.61 -11.08
N VAL A 81 -6.32 7.74 -11.24
CA VAL A 81 -7.26 6.62 -11.37
C VAL A 81 -7.51 6.32 -12.85
N ALA A 82 -6.64 5.47 -13.41
CA ALA A 82 -6.72 5.08 -14.81
C ALA A 82 -8.13 4.67 -15.31
N GLY A 83 -8.56 5.33 -16.37
CA GLY A 83 -9.80 5.08 -17.12
C GLY A 83 -10.98 5.95 -16.66
N ASN A 84 -10.77 6.95 -15.81
CA ASN A 84 -11.81 7.88 -15.36
C ASN A 84 -11.90 9.16 -16.21
N GLN A 85 -10.94 9.40 -17.12
CA GLN A 85 -10.86 10.60 -17.97
C GLN A 85 -10.66 11.92 -17.21
N VAL A 86 -10.13 11.86 -16.00
CA VAL A 86 -9.79 13.00 -15.16
C VAL A 86 -8.27 13.02 -15.00
N ASP A 87 -7.69 14.22 -14.87
CA ASP A 87 -6.30 14.39 -14.40
C ASP A 87 -6.38 14.49 -12.88
N ASP A 88 -6.37 13.35 -12.16
CA ASP A 88 -6.64 13.34 -10.72
C ASP A 88 -5.48 13.98 -9.95
N ASP A 89 -4.24 13.79 -10.40
CA ASP A 89 -3.04 14.28 -9.72
C ASP A 89 -2.50 15.63 -10.24
N CYS A 90 -3.28 16.28 -11.12
CA CYS A 90 -3.02 17.60 -11.68
C CYS A 90 -1.63 17.75 -12.31
N ASP A 91 -1.11 16.70 -12.93
CA ASP A 91 0.20 16.70 -13.59
C ASP A 91 0.14 17.12 -15.07
N GLY A 92 -1.07 17.41 -15.57
CA GLY A 92 -1.36 17.79 -16.94
C GLY A 92 -1.58 16.60 -17.88
N GLN A 93 -1.62 15.37 -17.36
CA GLN A 93 -1.84 14.15 -18.13
C GLN A 93 -3.00 13.32 -17.58
N ILE A 94 -4.12 13.37 -18.31
CA ILE A 94 -5.27 12.51 -18.06
C ILE A 94 -4.91 11.03 -18.24
N ASP A 95 -5.32 10.18 -17.29
CA ASP A 95 -5.20 8.72 -17.32
C ASP A 95 -3.75 8.23 -17.57
N ASN A 96 -2.75 8.95 -17.02
CA ASN A 96 -1.36 8.57 -17.19
C ASN A 96 -1.08 7.17 -16.55
N PRO A 97 -0.23 6.33 -17.17
CA PRO A 97 0.02 5.01 -16.62
C PRO A 97 0.97 5.09 -15.42
N LEU A 98 0.59 4.43 -14.33
CA LEU A 98 1.46 4.24 -13.16
C LEU A 98 2.81 3.66 -13.57
N ALA A 99 3.88 4.43 -13.30
CA ALA A 99 5.24 4.07 -13.66
C ALA A 99 5.66 2.73 -13.04
N LEU A 100 6.26 1.86 -13.86
CA LEU A 100 6.94 0.66 -13.39
C LEU A 100 8.37 1.00 -12.99
N CYS A 101 8.83 0.48 -11.86
CA CYS A 101 10.13 0.84 -11.28
C CYS A 101 10.92 -0.37 -10.74
N ASP A 102 10.45 -1.57 -11.03
CA ASP A 102 10.97 -2.81 -10.45
C ASP A 102 11.82 -3.64 -11.42
N ALA A 103 12.13 -3.09 -12.60
CA ALA A 103 13.04 -3.74 -13.55
C ALA A 103 14.47 -3.79 -12.99
N GLY A 104 15.15 -4.93 -13.19
CA GLY A 104 16.58 -5.08 -12.86
C GLY A 104 16.91 -5.13 -11.37
N LEU A 105 15.91 -5.24 -10.48
CA LEU A 105 16.15 -5.39 -9.05
C LEU A 105 16.91 -6.70 -8.75
N ALA A 106 17.88 -6.63 -7.84
CA ALA A 106 18.65 -7.81 -7.44
C ALA A 106 17.77 -8.78 -6.65
N ALA A 107 17.82 -10.06 -6.98
CA ALA A 107 16.97 -11.07 -6.34
C ALA A 107 17.21 -11.20 -4.84
N ASN A 108 18.42 -10.94 -4.38
CA ASN A 108 18.82 -10.94 -2.97
C ASN A 108 19.01 -9.51 -2.42
N SER A 109 18.26 -8.52 -2.92
CA SER A 109 18.43 -7.13 -2.50
C SER A 109 18.35 -6.98 -0.97
N GLY A 110 19.30 -6.22 -0.43
CA GLY A 110 19.30 -5.76 0.96
C GLY A 110 18.66 -4.38 1.12
N THR A 111 18.28 -3.72 0.03
CA THR A 111 17.69 -2.38 0.02
C THR A 111 16.18 -2.48 0.24
N PRO A 112 15.63 -1.96 1.35
CA PRO A 112 14.20 -2.09 1.63
C PRO A 112 13.30 -1.48 0.54
N ASN A 113 13.70 -0.35 -0.05
CA ASN A 113 12.91 0.29 -1.11
C ASN A 113 12.78 -0.57 -2.38
N ASP A 114 13.67 -1.54 -2.61
CA ASP A 114 13.51 -2.47 -3.73
C ASP A 114 12.30 -3.38 -3.53
N TYR A 115 11.96 -3.72 -2.27
CA TYR A 115 10.75 -4.48 -1.95
C TYR A 115 9.50 -3.63 -2.10
N ALA A 116 9.57 -2.31 -1.90
CA ALA A 116 8.47 -1.39 -2.20
C ALA A 116 8.17 -1.40 -3.71
N LYS A 117 9.22 -1.27 -4.53
CA LYS A 117 9.13 -1.32 -5.98
C LYS A 117 8.57 -2.66 -6.46
N ALA A 118 9.03 -3.78 -5.87
CA ALA A 118 8.56 -5.13 -6.18
C ALA A 118 7.11 -5.43 -5.76
N ILE A 119 6.45 -4.51 -5.07
CA ILE A 119 4.99 -4.55 -4.79
C ILE A 119 4.27 -3.35 -5.42
N ASP A 120 4.81 -2.83 -6.52
CA ASP A 120 4.27 -1.76 -7.35
C ASP A 120 4.21 -0.36 -6.69
N LEU A 121 4.92 -0.15 -5.57
CA LEU A 121 5.05 1.17 -4.95
C LEU A 121 6.25 1.91 -5.53
N CYS A 122 5.99 2.65 -6.62
CA CYS A 122 7.01 3.34 -7.42
C CYS A 122 7.14 4.84 -7.16
N GLN A 123 6.19 5.44 -6.44
CA GLN A 123 6.28 6.83 -6.04
C GLN A 123 6.88 6.97 -4.64
N PHE A 124 7.83 7.90 -4.49
CA PHE A 124 8.50 8.20 -3.23
C PHE A 124 8.29 9.66 -2.86
N THR A 125 8.20 9.92 -1.56
CA THR A 125 7.97 11.25 -0.98
C THR A 125 8.71 11.36 0.36
N THR A 126 8.57 12.49 1.05
CA THR A 126 9.13 12.67 2.40
C THR A 126 8.02 12.85 3.44
N GLU A 127 8.37 12.84 4.73
CA GLU A 127 7.39 12.93 5.82
C GLU A 127 6.65 14.27 5.84
N ASN A 128 7.31 15.37 5.49
CA ASN A 128 6.75 16.72 5.52
C ASN A 128 7.31 17.55 4.34
N PRO A 129 6.97 17.20 3.08
CA PRO A 129 7.36 18.00 1.93
C PRO A 129 6.61 19.34 1.95
N PRO A 130 7.16 20.40 1.33
CA PRO A 130 6.40 21.59 0.98
C PRO A 130 5.13 21.24 0.19
N LEU A 131 4.07 22.05 0.28
CA LEU A 131 2.77 21.76 -0.34
C LEU A 131 2.87 21.48 -1.85
N ALA A 132 3.63 22.30 -2.58
CA ALA A 132 3.93 22.10 -4.01
C ALA A 132 4.68 20.79 -4.35
N GLN A 133 5.20 20.06 -3.36
CA GLN A 133 5.84 18.76 -3.52
C GLN A 133 5.08 17.63 -2.80
N LYS A 134 3.93 17.95 -2.22
CA LYS A 134 3.18 17.06 -1.33
C LYS A 134 2.33 16.10 -2.15
N LYS A 135 2.99 15.06 -2.64
CA LYS A 135 2.37 13.91 -3.30
C LYS A 135 2.33 12.68 -2.41
N TRP A 136 1.40 11.76 -2.69
CA TRP A 136 1.37 10.43 -2.08
C TRP A 136 2.67 9.65 -2.33
N GLY A 137 2.86 8.53 -1.65
CA GLY A 137 3.96 7.61 -1.96
C GLY A 137 4.73 7.12 -0.75
N VAL A 138 5.74 6.30 -1.01
CA VAL A 138 6.59 5.68 0.01
C VAL A 138 7.47 6.75 0.63
N ILE A 139 7.33 6.93 1.94
CA ILE A 139 8.20 7.80 2.74
C ILE A 139 9.46 7.05 3.13
N ASN A 140 9.30 5.81 3.60
CA ASN A 140 10.43 4.97 4.00
C ASN A 140 10.00 3.50 4.06
N SER A 141 10.97 2.60 4.02
CA SER A 141 10.75 1.16 4.17
C SER A 141 11.89 0.49 4.91
N TRP A 142 11.61 -0.68 5.51
CA TRP A 142 12.57 -1.40 6.32
C TRP A 142 12.39 -2.91 6.21
N LEU A 143 13.50 -3.62 6.35
CA LEU A 143 13.56 -5.07 6.55
C LEU A 143 14.01 -5.32 7.99
N ARG A 144 13.15 -5.91 8.81
CA ARG A 144 13.34 -6.07 10.26
C ARG A 144 12.98 -7.48 10.73
N LEU A 145 13.34 -7.84 11.95
CA LEU A 145 12.73 -9.00 12.62
C LEU A 145 11.31 -8.62 13.10
N ALA A 146 10.54 -9.62 13.57
CA ALA A 146 9.15 -9.42 13.97
C ALA A 146 8.99 -8.42 15.14
N SER A 147 10.02 -8.24 15.97
CA SER A 147 10.03 -7.27 17.06
C SER A 147 10.30 -5.82 16.62
N ASP A 148 10.38 -5.54 15.31
CA ASP A 148 10.81 -4.24 14.74
C ASP A 148 12.29 -3.90 15.04
N ALA A 149 13.08 -4.86 15.53
CA ALA A 149 14.50 -4.71 15.85
C ALA A 149 15.38 -5.71 15.07
N GLY A 150 16.62 -5.30 14.76
CA GLY A 150 17.56 -6.14 14.00
C GLY A 150 17.20 -6.29 12.52
N ALA A 151 18.03 -7.00 11.78
CA ALA A 151 17.84 -7.29 10.36
C ALA A 151 17.51 -8.78 10.17
N PRO A 152 16.59 -9.13 9.26
CA PRO A 152 16.30 -10.51 8.93
C PRO A 152 17.45 -11.14 8.14
N SER A 153 17.50 -12.47 8.11
CA SER A 153 18.47 -13.20 7.30
C SER A 153 18.35 -12.85 5.80
N THR A 154 19.46 -12.86 5.07
CA THR A 154 19.43 -12.72 3.60
C THR A 154 18.76 -13.91 2.91
N LEU A 155 18.61 -15.04 3.61
CA LEU A 155 17.88 -16.22 3.11
C LEU A 155 16.37 -16.05 3.17
N SER A 156 15.85 -15.26 4.12
CA SER A 156 14.40 -15.17 4.38
C SER A 156 13.65 -14.23 3.44
N ARG A 157 14.33 -13.62 2.46
CA ARG A 157 13.76 -12.64 1.55
C ARG A 157 14.32 -12.74 0.14
N SER A 158 13.50 -12.44 -0.86
CA SER A 158 13.97 -12.22 -2.23
C SER A 158 12.98 -11.41 -3.06
N ILE A 159 13.47 -10.91 -4.19
CA ILE A 159 12.70 -10.23 -5.24
C ILE A 159 12.80 -11.10 -6.51
N ARG A 160 11.69 -11.40 -7.18
CA ARG A 160 11.71 -12.31 -8.34
C ARG A 160 10.46 -12.23 -9.20
N PRO A 161 10.53 -12.55 -10.51
CA PRO A 161 9.38 -12.48 -11.41
C PRO A 161 8.31 -13.55 -11.18
N GLN A 162 8.69 -14.64 -10.51
CA GLN A 162 7.81 -15.76 -10.24
C GLN A 162 8.24 -16.52 -8.98
N PHE A 163 7.35 -17.32 -8.42
CA PHE A 163 7.66 -18.33 -7.41
C PHE A 163 7.18 -19.72 -7.88
N GLY A 164 8.14 -20.59 -8.19
CA GLY A 164 7.83 -21.83 -8.93
C GLY A 164 7.35 -21.53 -10.35
N ASN A 165 6.47 -22.38 -10.89
CA ASN A 165 6.02 -22.29 -12.29
C ASN A 165 4.69 -21.55 -12.48
N ASN A 166 3.91 -21.34 -11.41
CA ASN A 166 2.51 -20.91 -11.51
C ASN A 166 2.21 -19.57 -10.82
N ILE A 167 3.07 -19.11 -9.91
CA ILE A 167 2.88 -17.85 -9.20
C ILE A 167 3.70 -16.80 -9.91
N THR A 168 3.02 -15.90 -10.62
CA THR A 168 3.62 -14.79 -11.37
C THR A 168 3.17 -13.45 -10.80
N THR A 169 3.77 -12.38 -11.28
CA THR A 169 3.38 -11.01 -10.91
C THR A 169 1.94 -10.69 -11.33
N LYS A 170 1.28 -9.79 -10.59
CA LYS A 170 -0.03 -9.21 -10.98
C LYS A 170 0.12 -7.89 -11.72
N LYS A 171 1.19 -7.16 -11.43
CA LYS A 171 1.66 -5.94 -12.07
C LYS A 171 3.18 -5.90 -11.87
N GLY A 172 3.87 -5.10 -12.68
CA GLY A 172 5.33 -5.05 -12.67
C GLY A 172 5.98 -6.35 -13.11
N ASN A 173 7.29 -6.43 -12.87
CA ASN A 173 8.16 -7.53 -13.26
C ASN A 173 8.51 -8.46 -12.11
N ASN A 174 8.30 -8.06 -10.85
CA ASN A 174 8.72 -8.82 -9.68
C ASN A 174 7.65 -8.96 -8.60
N LEU A 175 7.86 -9.95 -7.72
CA LEU A 175 7.19 -10.23 -6.47
C LEU A 175 8.20 -10.05 -5.34
N ALA A 176 7.75 -9.54 -4.19
CA ALA A 176 8.45 -9.71 -2.93
C ALA A 176 8.10 -11.06 -2.31
N VAL A 177 9.13 -11.86 -1.97
CA VAL A 177 8.97 -13.19 -1.36
C VAL A 177 9.65 -13.21 0.00
N PHE A 178 8.92 -13.65 1.02
CA PHE A 178 9.37 -13.74 2.40
C PHE A 178 9.16 -15.17 2.92
N SER A 179 10.05 -15.65 3.80
CA SER A 179 9.99 -17.03 4.31
C SER A 179 10.63 -17.16 5.70
N SER A 180 10.06 -18.01 6.55
CA SER A 180 10.68 -18.49 7.81
C SER A 180 11.82 -19.50 7.56
N GLY A 181 12.16 -19.78 6.31
CA GLY A 181 13.33 -20.54 5.88
C GLY A 181 14.05 -19.82 4.74
N THR A 182 14.16 -20.48 3.59
CA THR A 182 14.77 -19.90 2.40
C THR A 182 13.69 -19.43 1.43
N ALA A 183 13.63 -18.12 1.18
CA ALA A 183 12.76 -17.49 0.19
C ALA A 183 13.26 -17.78 -1.24
N SER A 184 13.20 -19.04 -1.66
CA SER A 184 13.70 -19.54 -2.94
C SER A 184 12.84 -20.68 -3.49
N TYR A 185 13.17 -21.18 -4.69
CA TYR A 185 12.56 -22.36 -5.30
C TYR A 185 13.61 -23.11 -6.15
N PRO A 186 13.42 -24.39 -6.51
CA PRO A 186 14.39 -25.14 -7.31
C PRO A 186 14.79 -24.42 -8.61
N GLY A 187 16.09 -24.18 -8.81
CA GLY A 187 16.61 -23.47 -9.98
C GLY A 187 16.62 -21.94 -9.86
N ALA A 188 16.13 -21.37 -8.76
CA ALA A 188 16.26 -19.94 -8.52
C ALA A 188 17.72 -19.50 -8.31
N PRO A 189 18.13 -18.32 -8.80
CA PRO A 189 19.52 -17.89 -8.76
C PRO A 189 19.98 -17.43 -7.37
N ALA A 190 19.11 -16.76 -6.60
CA ALA A 190 19.41 -16.30 -5.25
C ALA A 190 18.14 -16.04 -4.43
N PRO A 191 18.13 -16.28 -3.10
CA PRO A 191 19.10 -17.12 -2.39
C PRO A 191 19.09 -18.56 -2.94
N ALA A 192 20.19 -19.30 -2.74
CA ALA A 192 20.29 -20.69 -3.21
C ALA A 192 19.17 -21.53 -2.58
N TYR A 193 18.53 -22.39 -3.38
CA TYR A 193 17.44 -23.23 -2.91
C TYR A 193 17.89 -24.21 -1.83
N ALA A 194 17.07 -24.34 -0.78
CA ALA A 194 17.13 -25.40 0.21
C ALA A 194 15.78 -26.11 0.25
N ALA A 195 15.78 -27.42 0.45
CA ALA A 195 14.55 -28.21 0.52
C ALA A 195 13.65 -27.72 1.66
N PHE A 196 12.40 -27.37 1.35
CA PHE A 196 11.50 -26.74 2.32
C PHE A 196 11.17 -27.64 3.51
N GLN A 197 10.92 -28.94 3.28
CA GLN A 197 10.48 -29.88 4.32
C GLN A 197 11.49 -30.07 5.46
N ILE A 198 12.79 -30.06 5.13
CA ILE A 198 13.86 -30.23 6.12
C ILE A 198 13.94 -28.98 7.02
N GLY A 199 13.37 -27.86 6.57
CA GLY A 199 13.51 -26.56 7.18
C GLY A 199 14.90 -25.97 6.92
N THR A 200 15.02 -24.68 7.19
CA THR A 200 16.32 -23.99 7.20
C THR A 200 16.35 -23.10 8.42
N ASN A 201 17.26 -23.38 9.36
CA ASN A 201 17.49 -22.46 10.46
C ASN A 201 18.34 -21.28 9.95
N THR A 202 17.75 -20.09 9.91
CA THR A 202 18.45 -18.88 9.45
C THR A 202 19.21 -18.17 10.57
N GLY A 203 19.17 -18.70 11.79
CA GLY A 203 19.91 -18.21 12.96
C GLY A 203 19.33 -16.95 13.58
N THR A 204 18.08 -16.59 13.27
CA THR A 204 17.43 -15.37 13.75
C THR A 204 16.17 -15.69 14.52
N SER A 205 15.92 -14.99 15.62
CA SER A 205 14.69 -15.08 16.39
C SER A 205 14.36 -13.72 17.00
N SER A 206 13.09 -13.44 17.25
CA SER A 206 12.67 -12.26 17.99
C SER A 206 11.33 -12.52 18.68
N THR A 207 10.92 -11.66 19.61
CA THR A 207 9.51 -11.61 20.02
C THR A 207 8.65 -11.21 18.83
N ALA A 208 7.36 -11.52 18.87
CA ALA A 208 6.37 -10.94 17.96
C ALA A 208 6.21 -9.41 18.16
N PRO A 209 5.49 -8.71 17.27
CA PRO A 209 5.12 -7.31 17.49
C PRO A 209 4.37 -7.17 18.82
N ALA A 210 4.91 -6.35 19.73
CA ALA A 210 4.48 -6.32 21.13
C ALA A 210 3.03 -5.83 21.29
N ASP A 211 2.60 -4.89 20.45
CA ASP A 211 1.25 -4.37 20.41
C ASP A 211 0.24 -5.42 19.90
N TRP A 212 0.56 -6.12 18.82
CA TRP A 212 -0.26 -7.22 18.32
C TRP A 212 -0.39 -8.36 19.35
N LEU A 213 0.71 -8.73 20.00
CA LEU A 213 0.70 -9.76 21.05
C LEU A 213 -0.16 -9.32 22.25
N ALA A 214 -0.06 -8.05 22.66
CA ALA A 214 -0.87 -7.50 23.74
C ALA A 214 -2.37 -7.49 23.41
N SER A 215 -2.75 -7.09 22.19
CA SER A 215 -4.15 -7.15 21.72
C SER A 215 -4.71 -8.57 21.70
N ASN A 216 -3.85 -9.58 21.64
CA ASN A 216 -4.21 -11.00 21.67
C ASN A 216 -3.98 -11.66 23.04
N GLY A 217 -3.96 -10.87 24.12
CA GLY A 217 -3.92 -11.39 25.50
C GLY A 217 -2.60 -12.04 25.89
N GLY A 218 -1.51 -11.71 25.20
CA GLY A 218 -0.18 -12.26 25.50
C GLY A 218 0.09 -13.64 24.89
N SER A 219 -0.75 -14.09 23.96
CA SER A 219 -0.62 -15.37 23.26
C SER A 219 -0.83 -15.22 21.77
N PHE A 220 -0.30 -16.14 20.96
CA PHE A 220 -0.61 -16.19 19.54
C PHE A 220 -2.03 -16.76 19.33
N PRO A 221 -2.92 -16.05 18.63
CA PRO A 221 -4.23 -16.59 18.26
C PRO A 221 -4.05 -17.83 17.39
N ASN A 222 -4.91 -18.83 17.60
CA ASN A 222 -4.83 -20.07 16.84
C ASN A 222 -6.20 -20.57 16.44
N ALA A 223 -6.25 -21.33 15.34
CA ALA A 223 -7.49 -21.88 14.82
C ALA A 223 -8.17 -22.81 15.86
N PRO A 224 -9.51 -22.90 15.87
CA PRO A 224 -10.23 -23.77 16.80
C PRO A 224 -9.73 -25.21 16.74
N GLY A 225 -9.54 -25.82 17.91
CA GLY A 225 -9.09 -27.21 18.02
C GLY A 225 -7.57 -27.41 17.92
N CYS A 226 -6.78 -26.37 17.69
CA CYS A 226 -5.33 -26.41 17.87
C CYS A 226 -4.94 -25.74 19.20
N THR A 227 -4.15 -26.44 20.02
CA THR A 227 -3.50 -25.87 21.21
C THR A 227 -2.01 -25.77 20.96
N ILE A 228 -1.46 -24.56 21.01
CA ILE A 228 -0.02 -24.30 20.94
C ILE A 228 0.52 -23.97 22.33
N THR A 229 1.81 -24.23 22.53
CA THR A 229 2.57 -23.81 23.70
C THR A 229 2.59 -22.29 23.83
N ASN A 230 2.72 -21.77 25.05
CA ASN A 230 2.84 -20.33 25.36
C ASN A 230 4.16 -19.69 24.85
N ASP A 231 4.81 -20.27 23.82
CA ASP A 231 5.96 -19.65 23.19
C ASP A 231 5.47 -18.56 22.23
N THR A 232 5.92 -17.33 22.49
CA THR A 232 5.56 -16.13 21.73
C THR A 232 6.77 -15.57 20.96
N ASN A 233 7.84 -16.37 20.85
CA ASN A 233 8.96 -16.07 19.97
C ASN A 233 8.61 -16.44 18.53
N ALA A 234 8.94 -15.53 17.61
CA ALA A 234 9.00 -15.80 16.20
C ALA A 234 10.40 -16.32 15.84
N TYR A 235 10.47 -17.50 15.26
CA TYR A 235 11.71 -18.11 14.77
C TYR A 235 11.88 -17.84 13.28
N ASN A 236 13.09 -17.47 12.89
CA ASN A 236 13.46 -17.03 11.54
C ASN A 236 12.55 -15.92 10.96
N PRO A 237 12.15 -14.91 11.74
CA PRO A 237 11.16 -13.96 11.27
C PRO A 237 11.72 -13.02 10.21
N VAL A 238 10.83 -12.55 9.35
CA VAL A 238 11.07 -11.44 8.45
C VAL A 238 9.86 -10.53 8.45
N MET A 239 10.11 -9.24 8.69
CA MET A 239 9.12 -8.17 8.59
C MET A 239 9.57 -7.22 7.50
N TYR A 240 8.69 -6.96 6.55
CA TYR A 240 8.79 -5.80 5.67
C TYR A 240 7.83 -4.73 6.17
N LYS A 241 8.39 -3.59 6.58
CA LYS A 241 7.64 -2.44 7.10
C LYS A 241 7.75 -1.31 6.08
N VAL A 242 6.63 -0.70 5.71
CA VAL A 242 6.59 0.43 4.78
C VAL A 242 5.74 1.54 5.38
N ARG A 243 6.22 2.78 5.28
CA ARG A 243 5.49 4.00 5.62
C ARG A 243 5.13 4.71 4.33
N VAL A 244 3.84 4.96 4.13
CA VAL A 244 3.29 5.53 2.90
C VAL A 244 2.46 6.76 3.27
N ARG A 245 2.63 7.86 2.53
CA ARG A 245 1.63 8.92 2.49
C ARG A 245 0.49 8.44 1.62
N VAL A 246 -0.69 8.27 2.23
CA VAL A 246 -1.91 7.85 1.53
C VAL A 246 -2.33 8.93 0.53
N PRO A 247 -2.72 8.56 -0.70
CA PRO A 247 -3.33 9.51 -1.64
C PRO A 247 -4.58 10.17 -1.07
N THR A 248 -4.81 11.44 -1.40
CA THR A 248 -5.96 12.22 -0.90
C THR A 248 -7.30 11.61 -1.33
N ASN A 249 -7.35 11.01 -2.52
CA ASN A 249 -8.52 10.33 -3.07
C ASN A 249 -8.64 8.83 -2.71
N ALA A 250 -7.81 8.31 -1.80
CA ALA A 250 -7.82 6.91 -1.39
C ALA A 250 -8.33 6.70 0.05
N ASN A 251 -9.45 5.99 0.19
CA ASN A 251 -10.07 5.69 1.50
C ASN A 251 -9.65 4.33 2.10
N SER A 252 -9.15 3.42 1.28
CA SER A 252 -8.76 2.07 1.71
C SER A 252 -7.71 1.50 0.77
N PHE A 253 -7.08 0.40 1.19
CA PHE A 253 -6.19 -0.38 0.35
C PHE A 253 -6.49 -1.87 0.55
N SER A 254 -6.04 -2.69 -0.39
CA SER A 254 -6.05 -4.14 -0.24
C SER A 254 -4.67 -4.68 -0.60
N THR A 255 -4.31 -5.80 0.01
CA THR A 255 -3.10 -6.54 -0.33
C THR A 255 -3.50 -7.90 -0.90
N LYS A 256 -2.75 -8.36 -1.89
CA LYS A 256 -2.87 -9.72 -2.42
C LYS A 256 -1.63 -10.48 -2.02
N MET A 257 -1.82 -11.68 -1.47
CA MET A 257 -0.71 -12.53 -1.05
C MET A 257 -0.97 -13.98 -1.42
N TYR A 258 0.12 -14.73 -1.51
CA TYR A 258 0.12 -16.18 -1.51
C TYR A 258 0.78 -16.63 -0.21
N PHE A 259 0.05 -17.40 0.60
CA PHE A 259 0.62 -18.05 1.78
C PHE A 259 0.94 -19.50 1.44
N MET A 260 2.21 -19.87 1.58
CA MET A 260 2.74 -21.20 1.27
C MET A 260 3.36 -21.75 2.53
N SER A 261 3.16 -23.04 2.79
CA SER A 261 3.85 -23.72 3.89
C SER A 261 4.18 -25.16 3.51
N ALA A 262 5.39 -25.59 3.88
CA ALA A 262 5.83 -26.99 3.83
C ALA A 262 5.49 -27.74 5.13
N GLU A 263 4.86 -27.06 6.10
CA GLU A 263 4.38 -27.67 7.33
C GLU A 263 3.13 -28.53 7.13
N TYR A 264 2.42 -28.32 6.02
CA TYR A 264 1.16 -28.98 5.77
C TYR A 264 1.32 -30.37 5.12
N PRO A 265 0.57 -31.39 5.60
CA PRO A 265 -0.29 -31.38 6.79
C PRO A 265 0.40 -31.79 8.09
N GLU A 266 1.67 -32.17 8.08
CA GLU A 266 2.33 -32.89 9.18
C GLU A 266 2.37 -32.09 10.50
N TYR A 267 2.53 -30.78 10.41
CA TYR A 267 2.74 -29.91 11.56
C TYR A 267 1.49 -29.11 11.94
N VAL A 268 0.35 -29.38 11.30
CA VAL A 268 -0.95 -28.81 11.67
C VAL A 268 -1.29 -29.16 13.12
N CYS A 269 -1.61 -28.14 13.92
CA CYS A 269 -1.84 -28.18 15.35
C CYS A 269 -0.67 -28.74 16.18
N THR A 270 0.57 -28.62 15.70
CA THR A 270 1.76 -28.92 16.51
C THR A 270 2.30 -27.64 17.16
N SER A 271 3.42 -27.75 17.88
CA SER A 271 4.14 -26.57 18.40
C SER A 271 4.77 -25.70 17.30
N PHE A 272 4.79 -26.17 16.06
CA PHE A 272 5.26 -25.43 14.90
C PHE A 272 4.05 -24.90 14.12
N ASN A 273 4.05 -23.59 13.87
CA ASN A 273 2.98 -22.92 13.13
C ASN A 273 3.54 -21.64 12.50
N ASP A 274 3.69 -21.64 11.18
CA ASP A 274 3.97 -20.42 10.42
C ASP A 274 2.78 -19.46 10.48
N PHE A 275 3.05 -18.17 10.72
CA PHE A 275 2.07 -17.09 10.68
C PHE A 275 2.44 -16.05 9.64
N PHE A 276 1.41 -15.48 9.00
CA PHE A 276 1.49 -14.25 8.24
C PHE A 276 0.51 -13.24 8.81
N VAL A 277 1.04 -12.11 9.28
CA VAL A 277 0.26 -10.98 9.78
C VAL A 277 0.57 -9.73 8.96
N THR A 278 -0.43 -8.90 8.74
CA THR A 278 -0.28 -7.59 8.09
C THR A 278 -0.88 -6.54 9.02
N LEU A 279 -0.01 -5.78 9.68
CA LEU A 279 -0.42 -4.80 10.71
C LEU A 279 -0.51 -3.40 10.10
N VAL A 280 -1.68 -2.76 10.25
CA VAL A 280 -1.91 -1.39 9.76
C VAL A 280 -1.74 -0.40 10.89
N LYS A 281 -0.87 0.61 10.70
CA LYS A 281 -0.56 1.61 11.75
C LYS A 281 -0.61 3.04 11.20
N PRO A 282 -0.96 4.03 12.02
CA PRO A 282 -1.46 3.90 13.40
C PRO A 282 -2.84 3.23 13.46
N HIS A 283 -3.21 2.71 14.63
CA HIS A 283 -4.56 2.18 14.84
C HIS A 283 -5.59 3.29 14.65
N VAL A 284 -6.65 3.00 13.90
CA VAL A 284 -7.85 3.84 13.78
C VAL A 284 -9.08 2.99 14.07
N ALA A 285 -10.18 3.60 14.50
CA ALA A 285 -11.37 2.88 14.98
C ALA A 285 -11.97 1.86 13.99
N ASN A 286 -11.72 2.03 12.69
CA ASN A 286 -12.20 1.12 11.64
C ASN A 286 -11.23 -0.06 11.37
N ASN A 287 -10.03 -0.06 11.94
CA ASN A 287 -9.10 -1.18 11.84
C ASN A 287 -9.57 -2.34 12.76
N PRO A 288 -9.16 -3.58 12.46
CA PRO A 288 -9.22 -4.67 13.44
C PRO A 288 -8.58 -4.28 14.78
N ALA A 289 -9.09 -4.81 15.89
CA ALA A 289 -8.62 -4.45 17.24
C ALA A 289 -7.14 -4.79 17.50
N ASP A 290 -6.59 -5.75 16.76
CA ASP A 290 -5.16 -6.11 16.78
C ASP A 290 -4.39 -5.53 15.59
N ASP A 291 -5.01 -4.67 14.79
CA ASP A 291 -4.50 -4.09 13.54
C ASP A 291 -4.17 -5.08 12.42
N ASN A 292 -4.43 -6.38 12.61
CA ASN A 292 -4.13 -7.39 11.60
C ASN A 292 -5.24 -7.49 10.56
N ILE A 293 -4.93 -7.15 9.30
CA ILE A 293 -5.87 -7.29 8.17
C ILE A 293 -5.71 -8.61 7.40
N ALA A 294 -4.67 -9.41 7.72
CA ALA A 294 -4.48 -10.74 7.16
C ALA A 294 -5.18 -11.78 8.04
N ILE A 295 -6.50 -11.88 7.88
CA ILE A 295 -7.37 -12.69 8.74
C ILE A 295 -8.29 -13.63 7.96
N TYR A 296 -8.72 -14.69 8.63
CA TYR A 296 -9.86 -15.52 8.28
C TYR A 296 -10.92 -15.43 9.38
N THR A 297 -12.17 -15.15 9.02
CA THR A 297 -13.27 -15.03 9.98
C THR A 297 -14.11 -16.31 10.02
N LEU A 298 -14.27 -16.88 11.22
CA LEU A 298 -15.15 -18.02 11.48
C LEU A 298 -15.94 -17.78 12.76
N ASN A 299 -17.27 -17.90 12.70
CA ASN A 299 -18.16 -17.73 13.86
C ASN A 299 -17.92 -16.40 14.60
N ASN A 300 -17.74 -15.30 13.85
CA ASN A 300 -17.40 -13.95 14.34
C ASN A 300 -16.05 -13.82 15.07
N ASN A 301 -15.20 -14.85 15.04
CA ASN A 301 -13.82 -14.77 15.52
C ASN A 301 -12.87 -14.62 14.33
N ASN A 302 -11.87 -13.75 14.48
CA ASN A 302 -10.83 -13.54 13.49
C ASN A 302 -9.59 -14.33 13.87
N TYR A 303 -9.01 -15.03 12.89
CA TYR A 303 -7.79 -15.81 13.03
C TYR A 303 -6.75 -15.30 12.04
N PRO A 304 -5.49 -15.06 12.46
CA PRO A 304 -4.43 -14.68 11.54
C PRO A 304 -4.18 -15.78 10.52
N VAL A 305 -3.65 -15.42 9.35
CA VAL A 305 -3.23 -16.42 8.37
C VAL A 305 -2.08 -17.26 8.94
N GLY A 306 -2.24 -18.57 8.91
CA GLY A 306 -1.25 -19.54 9.36
C GLY A 306 -1.65 -20.97 9.00
N VAL A 307 -0.73 -21.93 9.14
CA VAL A 307 -0.97 -23.32 8.69
C VAL A 307 -2.16 -23.97 9.41
N ASN A 308 -2.37 -23.61 10.68
CA ASN A 308 -3.47 -24.14 11.49
C ASN A 308 -4.87 -23.74 10.99
N LEU A 309 -5.00 -22.73 10.12
CA LEU A 309 -6.29 -22.32 9.56
C LEU A 309 -7.02 -23.45 8.83
N VAL A 310 -6.33 -24.50 8.38
CA VAL A 310 -6.97 -25.68 7.78
C VAL A 310 -7.99 -26.35 8.71
N LYS A 311 -7.87 -26.18 10.04
CA LYS A 311 -8.88 -26.65 11.01
C LYS A 311 -10.13 -25.78 11.04
N ALA A 312 -10.00 -24.48 10.76
CA ALA A 312 -11.11 -23.53 10.71
C ALA A 312 -11.80 -23.49 9.34
N ALA A 313 -11.07 -23.84 8.28
CA ALA A 313 -11.48 -23.67 6.89
C ALA A 313 -11.03 -24.85 6.04
N SER A 314 -11.77 -25.96 6.05
CA SER A 314 -11.46 -27.10 5.20
C SER A 314 -11.56 -26.71 3.73
N GLY A 315 -10.48 -26.90 2.97
CA GLY A 315 -10.37 -26.51 1.55
C GLY A 315 -9.76 -25.12 1.29
N LEU A 316 -9.37 -24.37 2.33
CA LEU A 316 -8.64 -23.10 2.16
C LEU A 316 -7.23 -23.32 1.58
N PHE A 317 -6.59 -24.43 1.97
CA PHE A 317 -5.31 -24.86 1.40
C PHE A 317 -5.55 -25.84 0.26
N SER A 318 -4.84 -25.63 -0.85
CA SER A 318 -4.83 -26.53 -2.00
C SER A 318 -3.44 -27.11 -2.19
N GLN A 319 -3.35 -28.40 -2.49
CA GLN A 319 -2.11 -29.09 -2.79
C GLN A 319 -2.06 -29.42 -4.28
N CYS A 320 -1.04 -28.93 -5.01
CA CYS A 320 -1.00 -29.09 -6.46
C CYS A 320 -0.23 -30.32 -6.96
N GLN A 321 0.33 -31.14 -6.06
CA GLN A 321 0.85 -32.46 -6.38
C GLN A 321 0.38 -33.47 -5.35
N ASN A 322 -0.48 -34.41 -5.79
CA ASN A 322 -0.78 -35.61 -5.03
C ASN A 322 0.46 -36.52 -5.07
N GLY A 323 1.00 -36.80 -3.89
CA GLY A 323 2.20 -37.61 -3.73
C GLY A 323 2.45 -37.84 -2.25
N THR A 324 3.61 -38.41 -1.94
CA THR A 324 4.09 -38.58 -0.58
C THR A 324 4.22 -37.22 0.09
N ILE A 325 3.20 -36.82 0.85
CA ILE A 325 3.34 -35.70 1.80
C ILE A 325 4.19 -36.22 2.96
N SER A 326 4.97 -35.35 3.58
CA SER A 326 5.93 -35.65 4.65
C SER A 326 7.23 -36.35 4.22
N GLN A 327 8.25 -36.10 5.05
CA GLN A 327 9.44 -36.94 5.20
C GLN A 327 9.14 -38.42 5.56
N CYS A 328 7.88 -38.76 5.88
CA CYS A 328 7.44 -40.03 6.47
C CYS A 328 6.56 -40.90 5.58
N GLY A 329 6.24 -40.54 4.33
CA GLY A 329 5.53 -41.48 3.46
C GLY A 329 4.00 -41.40 3.43
N THR A 330 3.37 -40.53 4.23
CA THR A 330 1.91 -40.58 4.41
C THR A 330 1.16 -40.13 3.15
N PRO A 331 0.15 -40.86 2.67
CA PRO A 331 -0.80 -40.34 1.68
C PRO A 331 -1.85 -39.47 2.38
N SER A 332 -2.06 -38.22 1.95
CA SER A 332 -3.23 -37.42 2.37
C SER A 332 -4.36 -37.54 1.35
N PRO A 333 -5.61 -37.74 1.80
CA PRO A 333 -6.79 -37.80 0.93
C PRO A 333 -7.31 -36.39 0.53
N TYR A 334 -6.49 -35.34 0.60
CA TYR A 334 -6.96 -33.98 0.30
C TYR A 334 -7.20 -33.78 -1.20
N ASN A 335 -8.27 -33.04 -1.53
CA ASN A 335 -8.58 -32.65 -2.90
C ASN A 335 -7.41 -31.84 -3.48
N GLY A 336 -6.83 -32.35 -4.55
CA GLY A 336 -5.76 -31.66 -5.28
C GLY A 336 -6.28 -30.38 -5.97
N CYS A 337 -5.33 -29.51 -6.33
CA CYS A 337 -5.48 -28.62 -7.49
C CYS A 337 -5.71 -29.50 -8.74
#